data_AF-A0A327LRT9-F1
#
_entry.id   AF-A0A327LRT9-F1
#
_cell.length_a   1.000
_cell.length_b   1.000
_cell.length_c   1.000
_cell.angle_alpha   90.00
_cell.angle_beta   90.00
_cell.angle_gamma   90.00
#
_symmetry.space_group_name_H-M   'P 1'
#
loop_
_entity.id
_entity.type
_entity.pdbx_description
1 polymer ?
#
loop_
_entity_poly.entity_id
_entity_poly.type
_entity_poly.pdbx_seq_one_letter_code
_entity_poly.pdbx_strand_id
1 'polypeptide(L)'
;MNRSEACNDYVRVGLRRVRKLLRDERGLVTIEFVILFPVFVFFLLFILATSLYIGTASDLQQAVQTLARQSVGIIAKGDPDVDICAELNTTILSQVIEQSPLLRLDNVSFPMTCGGQPAEDGSVSLEMSYNLTGSALQSVSQTLGMDFGTISRSAVVFVN
;
A
#
# COMPACT_ATOMS: atom_id res chain seq x y z
N MET A 1 -68.81 -8.15 -18.65
CA MET A 1 -67.68 -7.34 -19.16
C MET A 1 -66.45 -7.72 -18.34
N ASN A 2 -65.48 -8.37 -18.98
CA ASN A 2 -64.60 -9.35 -18.32
C ASN A 2 -63.28 -8.69 -17.85
N ARG A 3 -62.95 -8.81 -16.56
CA ARG A 3 -61.76 -8.19 -15.91
C ARG A 3 -60.41 -8.59 -16.53
N SER A 4 -60.39 -9.67 -17.32
CA SER A 4 -59.19 -10.21 -17.98
C SER A 4 -58.64 -9.29 -19.09
N GLU A 5 -59.50 -8.56 -19.82
CA GLU A 5 -59.08 -7.76 -20.97
C GLU A 5 -58.35 -6.47 -20.57
N ALA A 6 -58.74 -5.87 -19.45
CA ALA A 6 -58.12 -4.65 -18.93
C ALA A 6 -56.67 -4.86 -18.47
N CYS A 7 -56.35 -6.03 -17.90
CA CYS A 7 -54.99 -6.33 -17.41
C CYS A 7 -53.97 -6.47 -18.56
N ASN A 8 -54.40 -7.05 -19.67
CA ASN A 8 -53.54 -7.28 -20.84
C ASN A 8 -53.12 -5.95 -21.51
N ASP A 9 -53.99 -4.94 -21.51
CA ASP A 9 -53.68 -3.63 -22.08
C ASP A 9 -52.69 -2.81 -21.24
N TYR A 10 -52.77 -2.86 -19.90
CA TYR A 10 -51.79 -2.20 -19.04
C TYR A 10 -50.37 -2.76 -19.21
N VAL A 11 -50.25 -4.08 -19.27
CA VAL A 11 -48.97 -4.76 -19.49
C VAL A 11 -48.38 -4.40 -20.86
N ARG A 12 -49.22 -4.35 -21.90
CA ARG A 12 -48.80 -4.03 -23.27
C ARG A 12 -48.36 -2.58 -23.42
N VAL A 13 -48.99 -1.64 -22.72
CA VAL A 13 -48.58 -0.21 -22.69
C VAL A 13 -47.29 -0.02 -21.91
N GLY A 14 -47.11 -0.70 -20.77
CA GLY A 14 -45.86 -0.68 -19.99
C GLY A 14 -44.66 -1.21 -20.79
N LEU A 15 -44.83 -2.36 -21.45
CA LEU A 15 -43.80 -2.95 -22.33
C LEU A 15 -43.44 -2.05 -23.51
N ARG A 16 -44.42 -1.35 -24.11
CA ARG A 16 -44.13 -0.38 -25.19
C ARG A 16 -43.35 0.83 -24.70
N ARG A 17 -43.60 1.33 -23.49
CA ARG A 17 -42.85 2.46 -22.91
C ARG A 17 -41.41 2.07 -22.59
N VAL A 18 -41.19 0.91 -21.96
CA VAL A 18 -39.83 0.39 -21.68
C VAL A 18 -39.06 0.16 -22.98
N ARG A 19 -39.70 -0.42 -24.00
CA ARG A 19 -39.08 -0.65 -25.31
C ARG A 19 -38.78 0.63 -26.08
N LYS A 20 -39.53 1.70 -25.84
CA LYS A 20 -39.25 3.04 -26.41
C LYS A 20 -38.11 3.74 -25.68
N LEU A 21 -37.99 3.54 -24.37
CA LEU A 21 -36.87 4.04 -23.54
C LEU A 21 -35.55 3.32 -23.87
N LEU A 22 -35.61 2.01 -24.11
CA LEU A 22 -34.46 1.19 -24.55
C LEU A 22 -34.02 1.45 -26.00
N ARG A 23 -34.85 2.12 -26.80
CA ARG A 23 -34.60 2.39 -28.23
C ARG A 23 -34.28 3.86 -28.49
N ASP A 24 -34.18 4.66 -27.43
CA ASP A 24 -33.73 6.06 -27.52
C ASP A 24 -32.21 6.11 -27.36
N GLU A 25 -31.50 6.08 -28.49
CA GLU A 25 -30.03 6.08 -28.54
C GLU A 25 -29.41 7.34 -27.92
N ARG A 26 -30.19 8.41 -27.75
CA ARG A 26 -29.75 9.65 -27.11
C ARG A 26 -29.47 9.49 -25.61
N GLY A 27 -30.12 8.53 -24.95
CA GLY A 27 -29.89 8.20 -23.54
C GLY A 27 -28.80 7.13 -23.32
N LEU A 28 -28.46 6.38 -24.38
CA LEU A 28 -27.48 5.29 -24.31
C LEU A 28 -26.07 5.81 -24.00
N VAL A 29 -25.68 6.92 -24.64
CA VAL A 29 -24.38 7.57 -24.42
C VAL A 29 -24.25 8.09 -22.98
N THR A 30 -25.33 8.61 -22.40
CA THR A 30 -25.33 9.06 -21.00
C THR A 30 -25.17 7.90 -20.03
N ILE A 31 -25.86 6.77 -20.27
CA ILE A 31 -25.74 5.57 -19.43
C ILE A 31 -24.32 5.00 -19.50
N GLU A 32 -23.73 4.94 -20.69
CA GLU A 32 -22.36 4.49 -20.89
C GLU A 32 -21.38 5.38 -20.12
N PHE A 33 -21.51 6.71 -20.19
CA PHE A 33 -20.64 7.62 -19.46
C PHE A 33 -20.84 7.52 -17.94
N VAL A 34 -22.08 7.39 -17.46
CA VAL A 34 -22.40 7.24 -16.03
C VAL A 34 -21.79 5.97 -15.42
N ILE A 35 -21.57 4.92 -16.21
CA ILE A 35 -20.95 3.67 -15.75
C ILE A 35 -19.44 3.68 -15.98
N LEU A 36 -18.98 4.06 -17.17
CA LEU A 36 -17.56 4.04 -17.52
C LEU A 36 -16.74 5.08 -16.75
N PHE A 37 -17.29 6.27 -16.51
CA PHE A 37 -16.58 7.32 -15.80
C PHE A 37 -16.18 6.92 -14.36
N PRO A 38 -17.10 6.46 -13.48
CA PRO A 38 -16.69 6.03 -12.14
C PRO A 38 -15.74 4.84 -12.19
N VAL A 39 -15.94 3.88 -13.11
CA VAL A 39 -15.00 2.76 -13.28
C VAL A 39 -13.60 3.25 -13.64
N PHE A 40 -13.50 4.22 -14.55
CA PHE A 40 -12.23 4.83 -14.93
C PHE A 40 -11.58 5.59 -13.75
N VAL A 41 -12.36 6.34 -12.97
CA VAL A 41 -11.86 7.01 -11.76
C VAL A 41 -11.35 5.99 -10.74
N PHE A 42 -12.10 4.91 -10.49
CA PHE A 42 -11.64 3.83 -9.62
C PHE A 42 -10.35 3.18 -10.11
N PHE A 43 -10.22 2.99 -11.42
CA PHE A 43 -9.01 2.44 -12.03
C PHE A 43 -7.79 3.36 -11.83
N LEU A 44 -7.97 4.68 -12.01
CA LEU A 44 -6.90 5.65 -11.73
C LEU A 44 -6.49 5.67 -10.25
N LEU A 45 -7.46 5.66 -9.34
CA LEU A 45 -7.20 5.60 -7.89
C LEU A 45 -6.47 4.31 -7.52
N PHE A 46 -6.84 3.19 -8.15
CA PHE A 46 -6.19 1.90 -7.95
C PHE A 46 -4.73 1.92 -8.40
N ILE A 47 -4.44 2.47 -9.59
CA ILE A 47 -3.06 2.63 -10.07
C ILE A 47 -2.28 3.51 -9.09
N LEU A 48 -2.81 4.66 -8.70
CA LEU A 48 -2.14 5.59 -7.79
C LEU A 48 -1.83 4.93 -6.44
N ALA A 49 -2.80 4.25 -5.84
CA ALA A 49 -2.64 3.53 -4.58
C ALA A 49 -1.55 2.45 -4.70
N THR A 50 -1.57 1.68 -5.79
CA THR A 50 -0.58 0.63 -6.05
C THR A 50 0.82 1.21 -6.25
N SER A 51 0.95 2.33 -6.98
CA SER A 51 2.23 3.03 -7.17
C SER A 51 2.80 3.56 -5.86
N LEU A 52 1.97 4.16 -5.00
CA LEU A 52 2.39 4.62 -3.68
C LEU A 52 2.84 3.45 -2.80
N TYR A 53 2.10 2.34 -2.80
CA TYR A 53 2.46 1.14 -2.06
C TYR A 53 3.83 0.59 -2.49
N ILE A 54 4.03 0.40 -3.80
CA ILE A 54 5.28 -0.13 -4.35
C ILE A 54 6.44 0.84 -4.06
N GLY A 55 6.23 2.14 -4.25
CA GLY A 55 7.23 3.16 -3.94
C GLY A 55 7.63 3.13 -2.47
N THR A 56 6.67 3.11 -1.55
CA THR A 56 6.93 3.06 -0.11
C THR A 56 7.68 1.77 0.27
N ALA A 57 7.28 0.63 -0.29
CA ALA A 57 7.96 -0.63 -0.05
C ALA A 57 9.39 -0.66 -0.61
N SER A 58 9.64 0.02 -1.74
CA SER A 58 10.96 0.14 -2.34
C SER A 58 11.88 1.03 -1.51
N ASP A 59 11.39 2.20 -1.09
CA ASP A 59 12.13 3.10 -0.20
C ASP A 59 12.47 2.41 1.12
N LEU A 60 11.51 1.67 1.70
CA LEU A 60 11.75 0.89 2.91
C LEU A 60 12.87 -0.14 2.71
N GLN A 61 12.84 -0.90 1.61
CA GLN A 61 13.91 -1.87 1.30
C GLN A 61 15.28 -1.18 1.13
N GLN A 62 15.32 -0.05 0.44
CA GLN A 62 16.56 0.72 0.24
C GLN A 62 17.11 1.26 1.56
N ALA A 63 16.24 1.72 2.46
CA ALA A 63 16.59 2.17 3.78
C ALA A 63 17.19 1.03 4.63
N VAL A 64 16.53 -0.13 4.70
CA VAL A 64 17.06 -1.30 5.43
C VAL A 64 18.40 -1.76 4.85
N GLN A 65 18.53 -1.79 3.52
CA GLN A 65 19.79 -2.16 2.88
C GLN A 65 20.91 -1.19 3.19
N THR A 66 20.60 0.11 3.27
CA THR A 66 21.57 1.15 3.64
C THR A 66 22.01 0.97 5.09
N LEU A 67 21.08 0.76 6.02
CA LEU A 67 21.40 0.46 7.41
C LEU A 67 22.25 -0.81 7.54
N ALA A 68 21.94 -1.85 6.78
CA ALA A 68 22.69 -3.10 6.78
C ALA A 68 24.12 -2.91 6.24
N ARG A 69 24.34 -2.02 5.27
CA ARG A 69 25.70 -1.68 4.84
C ARG A 69 26.46 -0.88 5.91
N GLN A 70 25.78 0.01 6.62
CA GLN A 70 26.38 0.81 7.68
C GLN A 70 26.72 -0.03 8.92
N SER A 71 25.97 -1.10 9.20
CA SER A 71 26.29 -2.02 10.30
C SER A 71 27.66 -2.68 10.15
N VAL A 72 28.09 -2.99 8.91
CA VAL A 72 29.44 -3.51 8.63
C VAL A 72 30.51 -2.54 9.12
N GLY A 73 30.31 -1.23 8.92
CA GLY A 73 31.23 -0.20 9.41
C GLY A 73 31.27 -0.08 10.93
N ILE A 74 30.16 -0.40 11.61
CA ILE A 74 30.09 -0.44 13.08
C ILE A 74 30.87 -1.66 13.59
N ILE A 75 30.64 -2.84 13.01
CA ILE A 75 31.33 -4.08 13.40
C ILE A 75 32.83 -3.98 13.12
N ALA A 76 33.23 -3.37 12.01
CA ALA A 76 34.64 -3.18 11.66
C ALA A 76 35.42 -2.31 12.66
N LYS A 77 34.75 -1.51 13.51
CA LYS A 77 35.42 -0.77 14.59
C LYS A 77 35.89 -1.68 15.73
N GLY A 78 35.43 -2.94 15.77
CA GLY A 78 35.97 -3.98 16.64
C GLY A 78 35.56 -3.88 18.10
N ASP A 79 34.48 -3.17 18.42
CA ASP A 79 33.93 -3.11 19.77
C ASP A 79 32.92 -4.26 19.98
N PRO A 80 33.25 -5.28 20.80
CA PRO A 80 32.43 -6.47 20.97
C PRO A 80 31.15 -6.26 21.80
N ASP A 81 31.02 -5.11 22.48
CA ASP A 81 29.89 -4.81 23.38
C ASP A 81 28.90 -3.79 22.76
N VAL A 82 29.11 -3.40 21.50
CA VAL A 82 28.25 -2.42 20.82
C VAL A 82 27.00 -3.09 20.26
N ASP A 83 25.83 -2.64 20.73
CA ASP A 83 24.55 -2.96 20.11
C ASP A 83 24.42 -2.20 18.78
N ILE A 84 24.63 -2.95 17.69
CA ILE A 84 24.56 -2.45 16.31
C ILE A 84 23.27 -1.68 16.06
N CYS A 85 22.14 -2.16 16.57
CA CYS A 85 20.84 -1.58 16.27
C CYS A 85 20.56 -0.33 17.11
N ALA A 86 21.05 -0.27 18.34
CA ALA A 86 21.01 0.96 19.13
C ALA A 86 21.84 2.08 18.47
N GLU A 87 23.04 1.76 17.97
CA GLU A 87 23.90 2.72 17.27
C GLU A 87 23.29 3.17 15.94
N LEU A 88 22.78 2.23 15.12
CA LEU A 88 22.10 2.56 13.87
C LEU A 88 20.88 3.46 14.09
N ASN A 89 20.09 3.15 15.11
CA ASN A 89 18.86 3.89 15.43
C ASN A 89 19.16 5.33 15.88
N THR A 90 20.21 5.54 16.66
CA THR A 90 20.56 6.86 17.21
C THR A 90 21.36 7.73 16.25
N THR A 91 22.24 7.14 15.45
CA THR A 91 23.21 7.89 14.62
C THR A 91 22.78 7.99 13.15
N ILE A 92 22.15 6.95 12.59
CA ILE A 92 22.02 6.80 11.12
C ILE A 92 20.57 6.77 10.65
N LEU A 93 19.64 6.24 11.45
CA LEU A 93 18.26 6.01 11.03
C LEU A 93 17.57 7.30 10.59
N SER A 94 17.68 8.38 11.35
CA SER A 94 17.07 9.68 10.99
C SER A 94 17.56 10.17 9.63
N GLN A 95 18.87 10.11 9.37
CA GLN A 95 19.45 10.54 8.10
C GLN A 95 18.95 9.70 6.91
N VAL A 96 18.83 8.39 7.09
CA VAL A 96 18.34 7.48 6.05
C VAL A 96 16.86 7.72 5.74
N ILE A 97 16.04 7.96 6.77
CA ILE A 97 14.62 8.24 6.60
C ILE A 97 14.38 9.63 6.01
N GLU A 98 15.13 10.65 6.43
CA GLU A 98 15.02 12.01 5.88
C GLU A 98 15.37 12.10 4.39
N GLN A 99 16.16 11.16 3.87
CA GLN A 99 16.48 11.05 2.45
C GLN A 99 15.36 10.39 1.62
N SER A 100 14.38 9.75 2.25
CA SER A 100 13.27 9.12 1.55
C SER A 100 12.10 10.09 1.34
N PRO A 101 11.57 10.20 0.12
CA PRO A 101 10.41 11.04 -0.16
C PRO A 101 9.07 10.46 0.36
N LEU A 102 9.00 9.14 0.61
CA LEU A 102 7.75 8.45 0.95
C LEU A 102 7.70 7.96 2.41
N LEU A 103 8.84 7.86 3.08
CA LEU A 103 8.92 7.43 4.47
C LEU A 103 8.83 8.64 5.40
N ARG A 104 8.16 8.42 6.54
CA ARG A 104 8.13 9.35 7.67
C ARG A 104 8.64 8.65 8.91
N LEU A 105 9.52 9.31 9.65
CA LEU A 105 10.14 8.72 10.85
C LEU A 105 9.10 8.27 11.88
N ASP A 106 8.03 9.05 12.06
CA ASP A 106 6.91 8.75 12.98
C ASP A 106 6.22 7.40 12.70
N ASN A 107 6.32 6.93 11.46
CA ASN A 107 5.66 5.71 10.98
C ASN A 107 6.64 4.53 10.81
N VAL A 108 7.93 4.74 11.06
CA VAL A 108 8.96 3.71 10.97
C VAL A 108 9.15 3.09 12.34
N SER A 109 9.17 1.76 12.40
CA SER A 109 9.53 0.99 13.57
C SER A 109 10.73 0.11 13.24
N PHE A 110 11.83 0.40 13.93
CA PHE A 110 13.11 -0.29 13.84
C PHE A 110 13.47 -0.84 15.23
N PRO A 111 13.98 -2.08 15.35
CA PRO A 111 14.33 -2.66 16.64
C PRO A 111 15.42 -1.85 17.34
N MET A 112 15.21 -1.54 18.61
CA MET A 112 16.19 -0.79 19.43
C MET A 112 17.43 -1.63 19.78
N THR A 113 17.31 -2.96 19.72
CA THR A 113 18.37 -3.89 20.10
C THR A 113 18.42 -5.07 19.15
N CYS A 114 19.61 -5.46 18.73
CA CYS A 114 19.83 -6.65 17.92
C CYS A 114 20.55 -7.72 18.73
N GLY A 115 19.78 -8.51 19.47
CA GLY A 115 20.31 -9.53 20.37
C GLY A 115 21.11 -10.59 19.61
N GLY A 116 22.34 -10.84 20.06
CA GLY A 116 23.20 -11.91 19.53
C GLY A 116 23.67 -11.68 18.10
N GLN A 117 23.77 -10.42 17.65
CA GLN A 117 24.36 -10.07 16.36
C GLN A 117 25.78 -9.50 16.52
N PRO A 118 26.72 -9.80 15.60
CA PRO A 118 26.56 -10.70 14.45
C PRO A 118 26.32 -12.15 14.86
N ALA A 119 25.54 -12.90 14.07
CA ALA A 119 25.25 -14.31 14.32
C ALA A 119 26.53 -15.16 14.19
N GLU A 120 26.47 -16.43 14.62
CA GLU A 120 27.64 -17.34 14.58
C GLU A 120 28.24 -17.52 13.17
N ASP A 121 27.45 -17.29 12.12
CA ASP A 121 27.86 -17.34 10.71
C ASP A 121 28.39 -16.00 10.18
N GLY A 122 28.54 -14.99 11.05
CA GLY A 122 28.96 -13.63 10.69
C GLY A 122 27.87 -12.80 10.02
N SER A 123 26.61 -13.25 10.01
CA SER A 123 25.50 -12.52 9.41
C SER A 123 24.88 -11.49 10.36
N VAL A 124 24.40 -10.39 9.80
CA VAL A 124 23.64 -9.34 10.49
C VAL A 124 22.32 -9.18 9.77
N SER A 125 21.21 -9.47 10.45
CA SER A 125 19.87 -9.33 9.90
C SER A 125 19.17 -8.12 10.50
N LEU A 126 18.77 -7.19 9.64
CA LEU A 126 18.01 -6.02 10.04
C LEU A 126 16.60 -6.14 9.51
N GLU A 127 15.61 -5.87 10.35
CA GLU A 127 14.21 -5.78 9.98
C GLU A 127 13.70 -4.36 10.29
N MET A 128 12.90 -3.81 9.37
CA MET A 128 12.24 -2.54 9.58
C MET A 128 10.80 -2.64 9.10
N SER A 129 9.92 -2.03 9.87
CA SER A 129 8.50 -1.99 9.58
C SER A 129 8.01 -0.56 9.39
N TYR A 130 7.04 -0.38 8.50
CA TYR A 130 6.41 0.89 8.22
C TYR A 130 4.91 0.79 8.45
N ASN A 131 4.38 1.64 9.32
CA ASN A 131 2.97 1.72 9.61
C ASN A 131 2.27 2.61 8.58
N LEU A 132 1.30 2.04 7.86
CA LEU A 132 0.48 2.75 6.88
C LEU A 132 -0.72 3.45 7.51
N THR A 133 -0.89 3.35 8.84
CA THR A 133 -2.02 3.97 9.55
C THR A 133 -2.04 5.48 9.35
N GLY A 134 -3.20 6.01 9.00
CA GLY A 134 -3.40 7.43 8.68
C GLY A 134 -2.91 7.85 7.29
N SER A 135 -2.36 6.93 6.49
CA SER A 135 -1.97 7.24 5.11
C SER A 135 -3.17 7.21 4.15
N ALA A 136 -3.05 7.90 3.02
CA ALA A 136 -4.04 7.85 1.94
C ALA A 136 -4.28 6.40 1.45
N LEU A 137 -3.24 5.56 1.53
CA LEU A 137 -3.32 4.15 1.14
C LEU A 137 -4.25 3.35 2.07
N GLN A 138 -4.21 3.61 3.38
CA GLN A 138 -5.12 2.97 4.33
C GLN A 138 -6.58 3.39 4.08
N SER A 139 -6.84 4.65 3.77
CA SER A 139 -8.20 5.11 3.46
C SER A 139 -8.78 4.40 2.23
N VAL A 140 -7.96 4.24 1.18
CA VAL A 140 -8.35 3.48 -0.02
C VAL A 140 -8.53 2.01 0.30
N SER A 141 -7.66 1.40 1.10
CA SER A 141 -7.74 -0.02 1.44
C SER A 141 -8.98 -0.35 2.26
N GLN A 142 -9.32 0.46 3.26
CA GLN A 142 -10.52 0.30 4.09
C GLN A 142 -11.80 0.39 3.24
N THR A 143 -11.81 1.28 2.23
CA THR A 143 -12.93 1.39 1.28
C THR A 143 -13.10 0.12 0.45
N LEU A 144 -12.00 -0.59 0.16
CA LEU A 144 -11.99 -1.85 -0.58
C LEU A 144 -12.10 -3.10 0.32
N GLY A 145 -12.23 -2.93 1.64
CA GLY A 145 -12.30 -4.03 2.61
C GLY A 145 -10.97 -4.75 2.84
N MET A 146 -9.84 -4.11 2.52
CA MET A 146 -8.49 -4.64 2.73
C MET A 146 -7.81 -3.96 3.93
N ASP A 147 -7.17 -4.75 4.79
CA ASP A 147 -6.41 -4.26 5.93
C ASP A 147 -4.91 -4.24 5.62
N PHE A 148 -4.42 -3.11 5.08
CA PHE A 148 -2.98 -2.86 4.95
C PHE A 148 -2.50 -2.05 6.15
N GLY A 149 -2.15 -2.75 7.23
CA GLY A 149 -1.66 -2.10 8.46
C GLY A 149 -0.18 -1.72 8.37
N THR A 150 0.68 -2.68 8.00
CA THR A 150 2.13 -2.51 8.10
C THR A 150 2.86 -3.17 6.93
N ILE A 151 3.94 -2.54 6.45
CA ILE A 151 4.89 -3.13 5.51
C ILE A 151 6.15 -3.49 6.30
N SER A 152 6.57 -4.76 6.30
CA SER A 152 7.88 -5.15 6.87
C SER A 152 8.86 -5.56 5.76
N ARG A 153 10.11 -5.15 5.89
CA ARG A 153 11.23 -5.50 5.02
C ARG A 153 12.46 -5.82 5.85
N SER A 154 13.25 -6.77 5.37
CA SER A 154 14.50 -7.15 5.98
C SER A 154 15.65 -7.14 4.98
N ALA A 155 16.87 -6.99 5.50
CA ALA A 155 18.10 -7.18 4.76
C ALA A 155 19.09 -7.96 5.62
N VAL A 156 19.92 -8.77 4.97
CA VAL A 156 21.00 -9.52 5.62
C VAL A 156 22.31 -9.15 4.94
N VAL A 157 23.34 -8.89 5.74
CA VAL A 157 24.72 -8.73 5.29
C VAL A 157 25.62 -9.71 6.01
N PHE A 158 26.67 -10.16 5.34
CA PHE A 158 27.68 -11.05 5.92
C PHE A 158 28.96 -10.24 6.15
N VAL A 159 29.50 -10.35 7.36
CA VAL A 159 30.78 -9.76 7.74
C VAL A 159 31.78 -10.91 7.87
N ASN A 160 32.82 -10.88 7.05
CA ASN A 160 33.85 -11.91 6.97
C ASN A 160 35.22 -11.31 7.28
#